data_AF-A0A0F7SS92-F1
#
_entry.id   AF-A0A0F7SS92-F1
#
_cell.length_a   1.000
_cell.length_b   1.000
_cell.length_c   1.000
_cell.angle_alpha   90.00
_cell.angle_beta   90.00
_cell.angle_gamma   90.00
#
_symmetry.space_group_name_H-M   'P 1'
#
loop_
_entity.id
_entity.type
_entity.pdbx_description
1 polymer ?
#
loop_
_entity_poly.entity_id
_entity_poly.type
_entity_poly.pdbx_seq_one_letter_code
_entity_poly.pdbx_strand_id
1 'polypeptide(L)'
;MTSCPELVGPLIPKKQNTSVHKVIYAEPISTGNIRTRTHNRFKLMAHQFEHVVEGFFLQDAPSTGKVASAVLPRLGLIDDSPTRWDDFRKTIKKLQNDAPRGTFYKAFYLQRHGQGFHNVAESKYGTDSWNDYWSKLYTDGNLTWGPDPSLTSLGIEQAKHVNAVWKEELALSPPFPEIIWSSPLRRAADTLVWTYQDTAMNGSSGVRPMFKENLRESIGLHTCDARSTSYFLRTTYGTLENPHNAIRFEFEPSFETHDILWKPDQRESEQSQIERTRKVVDELFREYSDQTFVSLVGHGGTISSFFKLVDHKDCEAPTGSLIPVIVKAKAT
;
A
#
# COMPACT_ATOMS: atom_id res chain seq x y z
N MET A 1 -45.87 -11.71 52.46
CA MET A 1 -46.87 -12.78 52.40
C MET A 1 -47.04 -13.16 50.95
N THR A 2 -46.69 -14.43 50.62
CA THR A 2 -47.26 -15.31 49.56
C THR A 2 -47.39 -14.78 48.11
N SER A 3 -46.99 -15.46 47.03
CA SER A 3 -46.37 -16.77 46.77
C SER A 3 -46.15 -16.89 45.24
N CYS A 4 -45.14 -17.64 44.81
CA CYS A 4 -44.90 -18.06 43.41
C CYS A 4 -46.04 -18.92 42.82
N PRO A 5 -46.09 -19.04 41.47
CA PRO A 5 -45.86 -20.34 40.81
C PRO A 5 -45.03 -20.17 39.51
N GLU A 6 -44.52 -21.14 38.75
CA GLU A 6 -44.12 -22.55 38.90
C GLU A 6 -43.15 -22.82 37.72
N LEU A 7 -42.26 -23.80 37.89
CA LEU A 7 -41.22 -24.21 36.95
C LEU A 7 -41.79 -25.07 35.82
N VAL A 8 -41.34 -24.85 34.58
CA VAL A 8 -41.50 -25.81 33.47
C VAL A 8 -40.12 -26.32 33.06
N GLY A 9 -39.91 -27.62 33.26
CA GLY A 9 -38.71 -28.37 32.89
C GLY A 9 -38.63 -28.74 31.40
N PRO A 10 -37.53 -29.39 30.98
CA PRO A 10 -37.13 -29.47 29.58
C PRO A 10 -37.85 -30.58 28.81
N LEU A 11 -38.24 -30.27 27.57
CA LEU A 11 -38.81 -31.21 26.61
C LEU A 11 -37.71 -32.04 25.93
N ILE A 12 -37.76 -33.35 26.13
CA ILE A 12 -37.06 -34.36 25.33
C ILE A 12 -37.98 -34.79 24.17
N PRO A 13 -37.51 -34.86 22.92
CA PRO A 13 -38.10 -35.74 21.92
C PRO A 13 -37.17 -36.89 21.51
N LYS A 14 -37.83 -38.02 21.26
CA LYS A 14 -37.35 -39.37 21.00
C LYS A 14 -36.54 -39.51 19.69
N LYS A 15 -35.66 -40.51 19.71
CA LYS A 15 -34.84 -41.02 18.60
C LYS A 15 -35.65 -41.64 17.45
N GLN A 16 -35.12 -41.40 16.25
CA GLN A 16 -34.87 -42.31 15.12
C GLN A 16 -36.04 -42.89 14.31
N ASN A 17 -36.06 -42.49 13.03
CA ASN A 17 -36.27 -43.43 11.94
C ASN A 17 -35.29 -43.09 10.79
N THR A 18 -34.49 -44.06 10.40
CA THR A 18 -33.38 -43.96 9.42
C THR A 18 -33.89 -44.13 7.99
N SER A 19 -33.70 -43.11 7.15
CA SER A 19 -33.83 -43.19 5.70
C SER A 19 -32.45 -42.93 5.08
N VAL A 20 -31.96 -43.91 4.34
CA VAL A 20 -30.63 -43.94 3.73
C VAL A 20 -30.63 -43.05 2.49
N HIS A 21 -30.04 -41.86 2.58
CA HIS A 21 -29.75 -41.06 1.39
C HIS A 21 -28.44 -41.53 0.75
N LYS A 22 -28.58 -42.10 -0.45
CA LYS A 22 -27.52 -42.52 -1.37
C LYS A 22 -26.72 -41.28 -1.79
N VAL A 23 -25.46 -41.19 -1.35
CA VAL A 23 -24.51 -40.17 -1.81
C VAL A 23 -24.14 -40.50 -3.26
N ILE A 24 -24.55 -39.64 -4.19
CA ILE A 24 -24.08 -39.67 -5.58
C ILE A 24 -22.75 -38.90 -5.60
N TYR A 25 -21.66 -39.59 -5.90
CA TYR A 25 -20.38 -38.96 -6.19
C TYR A 25 -20.48 -38.27 -7.54
N ALA A 26 -20.38 -36.94 -7.56
CA ALA A 26 -20.20 -36.17 -8.77
C ALA A 26 -18.73 -36.30 -9.22
N GLU A 27 -18.52 -36.68 -10.47
CA GLU A 27 -17.20 -36.76 -11.11
C GLU A 27 -16.53 -35.38 -11.19
N PRO A 28 -15.19 -35.30 -11.12
CA PRO A 28 -14.48 -34.04 -11.15
C PRO A 28 -14.60 -33.38 -12.53
N ILE A 29 -15.07 -32.13 -12.53
CA ILE A 29 -15.12 -31.25 -13.70
C ILE A 29 -13.69 -31.05 -14.22
N SER A 30 -13.51 -31.42 -15.49
CA SER A 30 -12.31 -31.21 -16.30
C SER A 30 -11.75 -29.79 -16.11
N THR A 31 -10.55 -29.70 -15.53
CA THR A 31 -9.78 -28.46 -15.43
C THR A 31 -9.30 -28.07 -16.83
N GLY A 32 -9.98 -27.10 -17.43
CA GLY A 32 -9.49 -26.42 -18.62
C GLY A 32 -8.09 -25.84 -18.38
N ASN A 33 -7.21 -26.08 -19.35
CA ASN A 33 -5.81 -25.68 -19.41
C ASN A 33 -5.50 -24.33 -18.74
N ILE A 34 -5.07 -24.37 -17.47
CA ILE A 34 -4.27 -23.30 -16.89
C ILE A 34 -2.90 -23.40 -17.55
N ARG A 35 -2.59 -22.47 -18.45
CA ARG A 35 -1.23 -22.26 -18.94
C ARG A 35 -0.37 -21.90 -17.73
N THR A 36 0.31 -22.89 -17.19
CA THR A 36 1.40 -22.69 -16.25
C THR A 36 2.45 -21.86 -16.97
N ARG A 37 2.59 -20.58 -16.58
CA ARG A 37 3.76 -19.79 -16.94
C ARG A 37 4.97 -20.56 -16.42
N THR A 38 5.73 -21.11 -17.34
CA THR A 38 6.99 -21.79 -17.06
C THR A 38 7.84 -20.84 -16.23
N HIS A 39 8.09 -21.24 -14.98
CA HIS A 39 9.04 -20.57 -14.12
C HIS A 39 10.43 -20.86 -14.70
N ASN A 40 10.82 -20.09 -15.71
CA ASN A 40 12.21 -20.05 -16.11
C ASN A 40 13.00 -19.59 -14.88
N ARG A 41 13.91 -20.45 -14.42
CA ARG A 41 15.02 -20.09 -13.54
C ARG A 41 15.92 -19.08 -14.27
N PHE A 42 15.43 -17.87 -14.47
CA PHE A 42 16.30 -16.74 -14.71
C PHE A 42 17.01 -16.48 -13.39
N LYS A 43 18.35 -16.56 -13.43
CA LYS A 43 19.22 -15.89 -12.46
C LYS A 43 18.59 -14.52 -12.16
N LEU A 44 18.26 -14.22 -10.90
CA LEU A 44 17.64 -12.94 -10.52
C LEU A 44 18.47 -11.81 -11.14
N MET A 45 17.98 -11.24 -12.25
CA MET A 45 18.56 -10.05 -12.84
C MET A 45 18.25 -8.95 -11.84
N ALA A 46 19.27 -8.50 -11.13
CA ALA A 46 19.16 -7.28 -10.34
C ALA A 46 19.05 -6.10 -11.31
N HIS A 47 18.40 -5.02 -10.88
CA HIS A 47 18.42 -3.78 -11.62
C HIS A 47 19.27 -2.74 -10.90
N GLN A 48 20.02 -1.97 -11.69
CA GLN A 48 20.50 -0.67 -11.26
C GLN A 48 19.38 0.34 -11.48
N PHE A 49 19.06 1.12 -10.46
CA PHE A 49 18.02 2.15 -10.52
C PHE A 49 18.62 3.54 -10.52
N GLU A 50 17.96 4.45 -11.23
CA GLU A 50 18.33 5.84 -11.34
C GLU A 50 17.05 6.68 -11.45
N HIS A 51 16.95 7.74 -10.67
CA HIS A 51 15.88 8.71 -10.76
C HIS A 51 16.08 9.58 -12.01
N VAL A 52 15.02 9.76 -12.78
CA VAL A 52 15.05 10.68 -13.94
C VAL A 52 14.68 12.06 -13.45
N VAL A 53 15.71 12.90 -13.24
CA VAL A 53 15.62 14.19 -12.53
C VAL A 53 14.90 15.29 -13.35
N GLU A 54 14.71 15.14 -14.66
CA GLU A 54 14.45 16.29 -15.52
C GLU A 54 12.96 16.60 -15.79
N GLY A 55 12.47 17.70 -15.20
CA GLY A 55 11.47 18.58 -15.83
C GLY A 55 10.00 18.15 -15.77
N PHE A 56 9.67 17.05 -15.11
CA PHE A 56 8.28 16.57 -15.02
C PHE A 56 7.53 17.13 -13.81
N PHE A 57 8.10 16.99 -12.61
CA PHE A 57 7.38 17.25 -11.37
C PHE A 57 8.04 18.36 -10.55
N LEU A 58 7.22 19.23 -9.96
CA LEU A 58 7.65 20.32 -9.11
C LEU A 58 8.41 19.81 -7.87
N GLN A 59 8.08 18.62 -7.38
CA GLN A 59 8.75 17.98 -6.26
C GLN A 59 10.24 17.73 -6.55
N ASP A 60 10.62 17.53 -7.81
CA ASP A 60 11.99 17.29 -8.25
C ASP A 60 12.82 18.57 -8.37
N ALA A 61 12.17 19.75 -8.45
CA ALA A 61 12.85 21.02 -8.68
C ALA A 61 13.93 21.29 -7.61
N PRO A 62 15.11 21.83 -7.98
CA PRO A 62 16.16 22.16 -7.01
C PRO A 62 15.72 23.15 -5.92
N SER A 63 14.70 23.98 -6.21
CA SER A 63 14.09 24.92 -5.27
C SER A 63 13.17 24.26 -4.25
N THR A 64 12.73 23.02 -4.47
CA THR A 64 11.91 22.29 -3.50
C THR A 64 12.78 21.90 -2.32
N GLY A 65 12.46 22.47 -1.15
CA GLY A 65 13.18 22.26 0.09
C GLY A 65 13.15 20.81 0.60
N LYS A 66 13.78 20.59 1.75
CA LYS A 66 13.95 19.25 2.34
C LYS A 66 12.62 18.54 2.64
N VAL A 67 11.55 19.27 2.87
CA VAL A 67 10.20 18.73 3.09
C VAL A 67 9.36 19.04 1.86
N ALA A 68 8.85 18.00 1.18
CA ALA A 68 7.94 18.20 0.06
C ALA A 68 6.62 18.83 0.52
N SER A 69 5.92 19.50 -0.39
CA SER A 69 4.50 19.80 -0.16
C SER A 69 3.71 18.50 -0.12
N ALA A 70 2.67 18.41 0.72
CA ALA A 70 1.89 17.18 0.87
C ALA A 70 1.29 16.72 -0.47
N VAL A 71 0.49 17.55 -1.12
CA VAL A 71 -0.01 17.27 -2.47
C VAL A 71 -0.03 18.57 -3.25
N LEU A 72 0.40 18.51 -4.51
CA LEU A 72 0.44 19.65 -5.41
C LEU A 72 -0.67 19.53 -6.45
N PRO A 73 -1.17 20.66 -6.99
CA PRO A 73 -2.04 20.64 -8.17
C PRO A 73 -1.43 19.81 -9.30
N ARG A 74 -2.27 19.19 -10.14
CA ARG A 74 -1.79 18.32 -11.25
C ARG A 74 -0.91 17.17 -10.80
N LEU A 75 -1.09 16.72 -9.57
CA LEU A 75 -0.24 15.73 -8.90
C LEU A 75 1.25 16.17 -8.82
N GLY A 76 1.54 17.45 -9.07
CA GLY A 76 2.88 18.00 -9.14
C GLY A 76 3.42 18.19 -10.55
N LEU A 77 2.70 17.81 -11.61
CA LEU A 77 3.17 17.99 -12.99
C LEU A 77 3.39 19.49 -13.28
N ILE A 78 4.58 19.80 -13.81
CA ILE A 78 5.00 21.16 -14.17
C ILE A 78 4.16 21.70 -15.33
N ASP A 79 3.91 20.87 -16.35
CA ASP A 79 3.11 21.23 -17.52
C ASP A 79 1.67 21.60 -17.12
N ASP A 80 1.32 22.86 -17.32
CA ASP A 80 0.01 23.42 -17.01
C ASP A 80 -0.92 23.54 -18.24
N SER A 81 -0.51 23.01 -19.39
CA SER A 81 -1.29 23.04 -20.63
C SER A 81 -2.51 22.12 -20.57
N PRO A 82 -3.58 22.38 -21.36
CA PRO A 82 -4.73 21.49 -21.45
C PRO A 82 -4.40 20.06 -21.93
N THR A 83 -3.27 19.85 -22.62
CA THR A 83 -2.82 18.54 -23.16
C THR A 83 -1.78 17.84 -22.30
N ARG A 84 -1.46 18.39 -21.12
CA ARG A 84 -0.37 17.95 -20.22
C ARG A 84 -0.24 16.44 -20.05
N TRP A 85 -1.35 15.72 -19.86
CA TRP A 85 -1.31 14.27 -19.63
C TRP A 85 -1.09 13.45 -20.89
N ASP A 86 -1.57 13.93 -22.04
CA ASP A 86 -1.25 13.32 -23.33
C ASP A 86 0.23 13.52 -23.66
N ASP A 87 0.77 14.71 -23.40
CA ASP A 87 2.16 15.03 -23.68
C ASP A 87 3.10 14.31 -22.71
N PHE A 88 2.72 14.18 -21.44
CA PHE A 88 3.40 13.33 -20.46
C PHE A 88 3.44 11.86 -20.95
N ARG A 89 2.30 11.27 -21.38
CA ARG A 89 2.28 9.91 -21.95
C ARG A 89 3.19 9.76 -23.15
N LYS A 90 3.13 10.70 -24.11
CA LYS A 90 3.99 10.67 -25.30
C LYS A 90 5.45 10.70 -24.91
N THR A 91 5.81 11.50 -23.91
CA THR A 91 7.18 11.63 -23.42
C THR A 91 7.66 10.35 -22.76
N ILE A 92 6.88 9.75 -21.85
CA ILE A 92 7.23 8.45 -21.24
C ILE A 92 7.33 7.35 -22.30
N LYS A 93 6.41 7.31 -23.27
CA LYS A 93 6.46 6.37 -24.39
C LYS A 93 7.71 6.57 -25.25
N LYS A 94 8.13 7.81 -25.46
CA LYS A 94 9.38 8.12 -26.17
C LYS A 94 10.60 7.61 -25.39
N LEU A 95 10.65 7.85 -24.07
CA LEU A 95 11.72 7.30 -23.20
C LEU A 95 11.81 5.77 -23.32
N GLN A 96 10.66 5.08 -23.29
CA GLN A 96 10.58 3.64 -23.47
C GLN A 96 11.10 3.18 -24.84
N ASN A 97 10.67 3.85 -25.92
CA ASN A 97 11.06 3.48 -27.29
C ASN A 97 12.54 3.74 -27.60
N ASP A 98 13.10 4.81 -27.04
CA ASP A 98 14.50 5.21 -27.23
C ASP A 98 15.44 4.49 -26.24
N ALA A 99 14.90 3.69 -25.32
CA ALA A 99 15.67 2.99 -24.30
C ALA A 99 16.63 1.97 -24.92
N PRO A 100 17.92 1.97 -24.52
CA PRO A 100 18.84 0.90 -24.88
C PRO A 100 18.32 -0.46 -24.40
N ARG A 101 18.72 -1.55 -25.07
CA ARG A 101 18.34 -2.91 -24.66
C ARG A 101 18.62 -3.14 -23.17
N GLY A 102 17.60 -3.61 -22.45
CA GLY A 102 17.69 -3.87 -21.00
C GLY A 102 17.52 -2.64 -20.11
N THR A 103 17.11 -1.49 -20.69
CA THR A 103 16.72 -0.28 -19.95
C THR A 103 15.21 -0.11 -19.99
N PHE A 104 14.62 0.26 -18.87
CA PHE A 104 13.17 0.43 -18.69
C PHE A 104 12.89 1.66 -17.84
N TYR A 105 11.72 2.26 -18.03
CA TYR A 105 11.22 3.40 -17.26
C TYR A 105 9.85 3.08 -16.67
N LYS A 106 9.65 3.49 -15.43
CA LYS A 106 8.35 3.46 -14.76
C LYS A 106 8.11 4.78 -14.05
N ALA A 107 6.87 5.25 -14.05
CA ALA A 107 6.43 6.39 -13.27
C ALA A 107 5.74 5.86 -12.00
N PHE A 108 6.20 6.33 -10.86
CA PHE A 108 5.71 5.95 -9.54
C PHE A 108 4.95 7.11 -8.92
N TYR A 109 3.81 6.83 -8.29
CA TYR A 109 3.13 7.71 -7.36
C TYR A 109 3.39 7.18 -5.95
N LEU A 110 4.33 7.80 -5.23
CA LEU A 110 4.71 7.40 -3.88
C LEU A 110 3.87 8.15 -2.86
N GLN A 111 3.02 7.45 -2.11
CA GLN A 111 2.13 8.07 -1.14
C GLN A 111 2.50 7.68 0.30
N ARG A 112 2.76 8.68 1.15
CA ARG A 112 2.88 8.47 2.59
C ARG A 112 1.47 8.46 3.19
N HIS A 113 1.21 7.52 4.10
CA HIS A 113 -0.05 7.49 4.85
C HIS A 113 -0.37 8.85 5.50
N GLY A 114 -1.66 9.15 5.65
CA GLY A 114 -2.12 10.30 6.43
C GLY A 114 -1.75 10.20 7.92
N GLN A 115 -1.88 11.28 8.68
CA GLN A 115 -1.54 11.30 10.11
C GLN A 115 -2.25 10.18 10.88
N GLY A 116 -1.47 9.28 11.47
CA GLY A 116 -1.94 8.25 12.41
C GLY A 116 -1.75 8.67 13.85
N PHE A 117 -2.37 7.95 14.78
CA PHE A 117 -2.25 8.25 16.22
C PHE A 117 -0.80 8.16 16.75
N HIS A 118 0.06 7.33 16.14
CA HIS A 118 1.49 7.31 16.46
C HIS A 118 2.20 8.62 16.12
N ASN A 119 1.83 9.31 15.03
CA ASN A 119 2.42 10.61 14.69
C ASN A 119 2.01 11.68 15.71
N VAL A 120 0.76 11.63 16.19
CA VAL A 120 0.29 12.52 17.26
C VAL A 120 1.07 12.26 18.56
N ALA A 121 1.27 10.99 18.91
CA ALA A 121 2.03 10.62 20.09
C ALA A 121 3.51 11.04 19.98
N GLU A 122 4.16 10.78 18.85
CA GLU A 122 5.54 11.23 18.59
C GLU A 122 5.64 12.76 18.69
N SER A 123 4.70 13.50 18.10
CA SER A 123 4.67 14.97 18.16
C SER A 123 4.47 15.48 19.59
N LYS A 124 3.65 14.78 20.39
CA LYS A 124 3.38 15.12 21.79
C LYS A 124 4.60 14.90 22.69
N TYR A 125 5.34 13.80 22.48
CA TYR A 125 6.42 13.38 23.38
C TYR A 125 7.81 13.80 22.90
N GLY A 126 7.95 14.20 21.64
CA GLY A 126 9.22 14.45 20.98
C GLY A 126 9.89 13.16 20.52
N THR A 127 10.60 13.22 19.39
CA THR A 127 11.21 12.07 18.72
C THR A 127 12.17 11.28 19.62
N ASP A 128 12.97 11.95 20.46
CA ASP A 128 13.92 11.26 21.35
C ASP A 128 13.20 10.41 22.41
N SER A 129 12.27 11.01 23.15
CA SER A 129 11.45 10.28 24.15
C SER A 129 10.56 9.23 23.50
N TRP A 130 10.08 9.50 22.29
CA TRP A 130 9.30 8.54 21.51
C TRP A 130 10.11 7.29 21.20
N ASN A 131 11.29 7.46 20.61
CA ASN A 131 12.17 6.35 20.24
C ASN A 131 12.72 5.59 21.48
N ASP A 132 13.00 6.31 22.58
CA ASP A 132 13.56 5.69 23.78
C ASP A 132 12.52 4.95 24.63
N TYR A 133 11.28 5.44 24.72
CA TYR A 133 10.29 4.89 25.65
C TYR A 133 8.91 4.67 25.03
N TRP A 134 8.26 5.72 24.51
CA TRP A 134 6.84 5.67 24.20
C TRP A 134 6.49 4.75 23.03
N SER A 135 7.34 4.68 22.01
CA SER A 135 7.11 3.83 20.83
C SER A 135 7.08 2.34 21.18
N LYS A 136 7.72 1.95 22.30
CA LYS A 136 7.78 0.57 22.82
C LYS A 136 6.53 0.21 23.63
N LEU A 137 5.69 1.19 23.96
CA LEU A 137 4.38 1.00 24.59
C LEU A 137 3.27 1.05 23.54
N TYR A 138 2.06 0.69 23.93
CA TYR A 138 0.89 0.70 23.04
C TYR A 138 0.04 1.98 23.19
N THR A 139 0.09 2.61 24.35
CA THR A 139 -0.76 3.75 24.74
C THR A 139 -0.18 4.48 25.96
N ASP A 140 -0.58 5.74 26.15
CA ASP A 140 -0.41 6.51 27.40
C ASP A 140 -1.67 6.52 28.29
N GLY A 141 -2.69 5.72 27.94
CA GLY A 141 -4.01 5.71 28.57
C GLY A 141 -5.04 6.66 27.95
N ASN A 142 -4.59 7.67 27.17
CA ASN A 142 -5.46 8.62 26.46
C ASN A 142 -5.39 8.42 24.93
N LEU A 143 -4.21 8.14 24.39
CA LEU A 143 -3.94 7.88 22.98
C LEU A 143 -3.44 6.45 22.81
N THR A 144 -3.98 5.71 21.85
CA THR A 144 -3.51 4.38 21.47
C THR A 144 -2.83 4.45 20.12
N TRP A 145 -1.54 4.14 20.09
CA TRP A 145 -0.73 4.16 18.87
C TRP A 145 -0.21 2.79 18.46
N GLY A 146 -0.55 1.74 19.20
CA GLY A 146 -0.21 0.38 18.82
C GLY A 146 -1.20 -0.67 19.35
N PRO A 147 -1.19 -1.87 18.76
CA PRO A 147 -0.50 -2.19 17.51
C PRO A 147 -1.25 -1.58 16.32
N ASP A 148 -0.53 -1.39 15.21
CA ASP A 148 -1.08 -1.04 13.90
C ASP A 148 -2.11 0.13 13.91
N PRO A 149 -1.74 1.34 14.36
CA PRO A 149 -2.71 2.40 14.65
C PRO A 149 -3.47 2.85 13.39
N SER A 150 -4.73 3.20 13.59
CA SER A 150 -5.58 3.82 12.58
C SER A 150 -5.15 5.26 12.27
N LEU A 151 -5.67 5.78 11.16
CA LEU A 151 -5.62 7.21 10.86
C LEU A 151 -6.41 8.02 11.90
N THR A 152 -5.96 9.25 12.11
CA THR A 152 -6.76 10.29 12.79
C THR A 152 -7.76 10.90 11.80
N SER A 153 -8.68 11.74 12.29
CA SER A 153 -9.55 12.54 11.43
C SER A 153 -8.75 13.43 10.47
N LEU A 154 -7.64 14.03 10.93
CA LEU A 154 -6.75 14.80 10.06
C LEU A 154 -6.10 13.91 8.99
N GLY A 155 -5.67 12.70 9.34
CA GLY A 155 -5.10 11.75 8.38
C GLY A 155 -6.09 11.33 7.28
N ILE A 156 -7.37 11.20 7.62
CA ILE A 156 -8.43 10.94 6.65
C ILE A 156 -8.60 12.14 5.70
N GLU A 157 -8.64 13.37 6.23
CA GLU A 157 -8.77 14.58 5.40
C GLU A 157 -7.55 14.78 4.48
N GLN A 158 -6.35 14.44 4.94
CA GLN A 158 -5.15 14.44 4.11
C GLN A 158 -5.29 13.46 2.93
N ALA A 159 -5.78 12.24 3.15
CA ALA A 159 -6.02 11.27 2.07
C ALA A 159 -7.12 11.73 1.10
N LYS A 160 -8.19 12.34 1.61
CA LYS A 160 -9.25 12.95 0.78
C LYS A 160 -8.76 14.13 -0.05
N HIS A 161 -7.79 14.90 0.43
CA HIS A 161 -7.17 15.95 -0.37
C HIS A 161 -6.51 15.36 -1.61
N VAL A 162 -5.74 14.27 -1.47
CA VAL A 162 -5.15 13.56 -2.62
C VAL A 162 -6.22 13.03 -3.57
N ASN A 163 -7.34 12.50 -3.04
CA ASN A 163 -8.49 12.08 -3.86
C ASN A 163 -9.07 13.25 -4.67
N ALA A 164 -9.21 14.44 -4.08
CA ALA A 164 -9.73 15.61 -4.77
C ALA A 164 -8.83 16.01 -5.94
N VAL A 165 -7.51 16.01 -5.76
CA VAL A 165 -6.54 16.28 -6.84
C VAL A 165 -6.64 15.23 -7.95
N TRP A 166 -6.75 13.93 -7.60
CA TRP A 166 -6.99 12.90 -8.61
C TRP A 166 -8.27 13.14 -9.39
N LYS A 167 -9.38 13.47 -8.72
CA LYS A 167 -10.69 13.70 -9.37
C LYS A 167 -10.66 14.91 -10.31
N GLU A 168 -9.97 15.97 -9.93
CA GLU A 168 -9.76 17.14 -10.79
C GLU A 168 -9.00 16.74 -12.07
N GLU A 169 -7.87 16.03 -11.91
CA GLU A 169 -7.05 15.65 -13.04
C GLU A 169 -7.70 14.60 -13.93
N LEU A 170 -8.51 13.69 -13.38
CA LEU A 170 -9.23 12.65 -14.13
C LEU A 170 -10.06 13.19 -15.30
N ALA A 171 -10.52 14.44 -15.24
CA ALA A 171 -11.21 15.12 -16.36
C ALA A 171 -10.32 15.29 -17.61
N LEU A 172 -9.00 15.32 -17.42
CA LEU A 172 -7.97 15.42 -18.48
C LEU A 172 -7.27 14.09 -18.73
N SER A 173 -7.85 12.98 -18.26
CA SER A 173 -7.35 11.62 -18.46
C SER A 173 -5.85 11.49 -18.12
N PRO A 174 -5.43 11.64 -16.85
CA PRO A 174 -4.06 11.41 -16.43
C PRO A 174 -3.74 9.93 -16.57
N PRO A 175 -2.45 9.54 -16.68
CA PRO A 175 -2.11 8.13 -16.55
C PRO A 175 -2.51 7.64 -15.16
N PHE A 176 -3.58 6.85 -15.11
CA PHE A 176 -4.00 6.23 -13.87
C PHE A 176 -3.06 5.04 -13.57
N PRO A 177 -2.76 4.74 -12.29
CA PRO A 177 -1.91 3.61 -11.96
C PRO A 177 -2.46 2.29 -12.51
N GLU A 178 -1.61 1.55 -13.22
CA GLU A 178 -1.89 0.19 -13.71
C GLU A 178 -1.63 -0.85 -12.62
N ILE A 179 -0.78 -0.49 -11.65
CA ILE A 179 -0.45 -1.28 -10.47
C ILE A 179 -0.61 -0.39 -9.25
N ILE A 180 -1.29 -0.90 -8.23
CA ILE A 180 -1.46 -0.20 -6.95
C ILE A 180 -1.08 -1.18 -5.84
N TRP A 181 -0.01 -0.89 -5.10
CA TRP A 181 0.41 -1.70 -3.96
C TRP A 181 0.40 -0.89 -2.69
N SER A 182 0.08 -1.55 -1.58
CA SER A 182 0.02 -0.94 -0.26
C SER A 182 0.85 -1.73 0.74
N SER A 183 1.43 -1.00 1.70
CA SER A 183 1.77 -1.60 2.99
C SER A 183 0.54 -2.25 3.62
N PRO A 184 0.70 -3.38 4.32
CA PRO A 184 -0.36 -4.04 5.07
C PRO A 184 -0.68 -3.41 6.44
N LEU A 185 0.05 -2.37 6.88
CA LEU A 185 -0.33 -1.59 8.07
C LEU A 185 -1.58 -0.74 7.78
N ARG A 186 -2.56 -0.75 8.68
CA ARG A 186 -3.92 -0.18 8.53
C ARG A 186 -3.90 1.27 8.07
N ARG A 187 -3.05 2.10 8.67
CA ARG A 187 -2.90 3.51 8.27
C ARG A 187 -2.61 3.72 6.78
N ALA A 188 -1.80 2.84 6.15
CA ALA A 188 -1.52 2.91 4.72
C ALA A 188 -2.70 2.39 3.89
N ALA A 189 -3.31 1.28 4.32
CA ALA A 189 -4.50 0.71 3.68
C ALA A 189 -5.68 1.71 3.68
N ASP A 190 -6.00 2.31 4.83
CA ASP A 190 -7.03 3.33 4.97
C ASP A 190 -6.73 4.54 4.09
N THR A 191 -5.47 4.98 4.05
CA THR A 191 -5.05 6.09 3.17
C THR A 191 -5.35 5.77 1.71
N LEU A 192 -5.03 4.56 1.25
CA LEU A 192 -5.32 4.13 -0.12
C LEU A 192 -6.83 4.13 -0.38
N VAL A 193 -7.63 3.58 0.54
CA VAL A 193 -9.10 3.56 0.42
C VAL A 193 -9.64 4.97 0.21
N TRP A 194 -9.28 5.91 1.10
CA TRP A 194 -9.73 7.30 1.00
C TRP A 194 -9.19 8.03 -0.23
N THR A 195 -7.99 7.68 -0.69
CA THR A 195 -7.36 8.30 -1.87
C THR A 195 -8.01 7.89 -3.18
N TYR A 196 -8.40 6.61 -3.30
CA TYR A 196 -8.86 6.05 -4.57
C TYR A 196 -10.36 5.71 -4.61
N GLN A 197 -11.11 5.92 -3.52
CA GLN A 197 -12.57 5.81 -3.58
C GLN A 197 -13.16 6.78 -4.63
N ASP A 198 -14.17 6.31 -5.34
CA ASP A 198 -14.87 7.01 -6.42
C ASP A 198 -13.93 7.52 -7.54
N THR A 199 -12.83 6.81 -7.77
CA THR A 199 -11.93 7.05 -8.92
C THR A 199 -12.10 5.97 -9.98
N ALA A 200 -11.30 6.01 -11.04
CA ALA A 200 -11.26 5.00 -12.10
C ALA A 200 -11.01 3.56 -11.58
N MET A 201 -10.53 3.40 -10.35
CA MET A 201 -10.36 2.10 -9.69
C MET A 201 -11.69 1.40 -9.34
N ASN A 202 -12.76 2.17 -9.12
CA ASN A 202 -14.11 1.62 -8.84
C ASN A 202 -14.88 1.26 -10.12
N GLY A 203 -14.28 1.46 -11.31
CA GLY A 203 -14.88 1.20 -12.63
C GLY A 203 -14.18 0.09 -13.43
N SER A 204 -14.22 0.19 -14.75
CA SER A 204 -13.81 -0.85 -15.70
C SER A 204 -12.31 -1.19 -15.74
N SER A 205 -11.46 -0.46 -15.03
CA SER A 205 -10.00 -0.69 -15.01
C SER A 205 -9.61 -2.01 -14.35
N GLY A 206 -10.40 -2.48 -13.38
CA GLY A 206 -10.20 -3.78 -12.72
C GLY A 206 -8.91 -3.89 -11.90
N VAL A 207 -8.15 -2.81 -11.70
CA VAL A 207 -6.93 -2.79 -10.89
C VAL A 207 -7.33 -2.99 -9.43
N ARG A 208 -6.86 -4.09 -8.83
CA ARG A 208 -7.09 -4.39 -7.42
C ARG A 208 -5.82 -4.08 -6.64
N PRO A 209 -5.88 -3.27 -5.57
CA PRO A 209 -4.70 -3.01 -4.79
C PRO A 209 -4.21 -4.28 -4.11
N MET A 210 -2.90 -4.47 -3.99
CA MET A 210 -2.32 -5.64 -3.33
C MET A 210 -1.52 -5.23 -2.10
N PHE A 211 -1.68 -5.97 -1.01
CA PHE A 211 -0.79 -5.88 0.15
C PHE A 211 0.55 -6.52 -0.14
N LYS A 212 1.62 -5.76 0.09
CA LYS A 212 3.02 -6.19 -0.02
C LYS A 212 3.71 -5.99 1.32
N GLU A 213 4.13 -7.07 1.99
CA GLU A 213 4.85 -7.00 3.26
C GLU A 213 6.04 -6.04 3.13
N ASN A 214 6.79 -6.13 2.03
CA ASN A 214 7.97 -5.31 1.74
C ASN A 214 7.74 -3.79 1.67
N LEU A 215 6.50 -3.30 1.72
CA LEU A 215 6.16 -1.88 1.78
C LEU A 215 5.94 -1.33 3.20
N ARG A 216 6.04 -2.15 4.25
CA ARG A 216 5.89 -1.69 5.65
C ARG A 216 6.90 -0.60 6.02
N GLU A 217 6.58 0.15 7.09
CA GLU A 217 7.55 0.99 7.79
C GLU A 217 8.69 0.12 8.36
N SER A 218 9.67 0.73 9.00
CA SER A 218 10.73 0.02 9.71
C SER A 218 10.14 -1.08 10.61
N ILE A 219 10.64 -2.30 10.47
CA ILE A 219 10.12 -3.44 11.20
C ILE A 219 10.70 -3.52 12.61
N GLY A 220 9.85 -3.79 13.59
CA GLY A 220 10.24 -4.13 14.96
C GLY A 220 10.45 -2.92 15.89
N LEU A 221 10.68 -3.23 17.16
CA LEU A 221 10.80 -2.36 18.33
C LEU A 221 9.57 -1.50 18.63
N HIS A 222 9.14 -0.68 17.67
CA HIS A 222 8.00 0.22 17.85
C HIS A 222 6.70 -0.57 17.66
N THR A 223 5.79 -0.48 18.63
CA THR A 223 4.52 -1.22 18.62
C THR A 223 3.59 -0.77 17.48
N CYS A 224 3.71 0.49 17.04
CA CYS A 224 2.98 1.01 15.89
C CYS A 224 3.34 0.30 14.58
N ASP A 225 4.50 -0.37 14.54
CA ASP A 225 4.99 -1.09 13.37
C ASP A 225 4.64 -2.58 13.43
N ALA A 226 3.91 -3.06 14.47
CA ALA A 226 3.35 -4.41 14.52
C ALA A 226 2.06 -4.48 13.68
N ARG A 227 1.99 -5.38 12.71
CA ARG A 227 0.89 -5.53 11.75
C ARG A 227 -0.26 -6.35 12.32
N SER A 228 -1.49 -5.96 12.00
CA SER A 228 -2.69 -6.77 12.24
C SER A 228 -2.63 -8.13 11.55
N THR A 229 -3.34 -9.15 12.06
CA THR A 229 -3.34 -10.48 11.43
C THR A 229 -3.90 -10.46 10.01
N SER A 230 -3.54 -11.45 9.18
CA SER A 230 -4.11 -11.55 7.82
C SER A 230 -5.63 -11.75 7.87
N TYR A 231 -6.16 -12.41 8.90
CA TYR A 231 -7.61 -12.53 9.12
C TYR A 231 -8.26 -11.16 9.31
N PHE A 232 -7.69 -10.31 10.18
CA PHE A 232 -8.18 -8.95 10.37
C PHE A 232 -8.13 -8.16 9.05
N LEU A 233 -7.01 -8.23 8.31
CA LEU A 233 -6.86 -7.50 7.05
C LEU A 233 -7.81 -8.01 5.97
N ARG A 234 -8.05 -9.32 5.87
CA ARG A 234 -8.98 -9.92 4.90
C ARG A 234 -10.44 -9.54 5.19
N THR A 235 -10.82 -9.54 6.46
CA THR A 235 -12.17 -9.15 6.88
C THR A 235 -12.40 -7.64 6.75
N THR A 236 -11.36 -6.83 6.96
CA THR A 236 -11.47 -5.36 6.87
C THR A 236 -11.36 -4.85 5.43
N TYR A 237 -10.39 -5.34 4.66
CA TYR A 237 -10.01 -4.79 3.34
C TYR A 237 -10.19 -5.79 2.17
N GLY A 238 -10.32 -7.09 2.46
CA GLY A 238 -10.41 -8.14 1.43
C GLY A 238 -11.83 -8.40 0.90
N THR A 239 -12.83 -7.69 1.43
CA THR A 239 -14.25 -7.78 1.06
C THR A 239 -14.84 -6.40 0.81
N LEU A 240 -15.86 -6.34 -0.05
CA LEU A 240 -16.68 -5.14 -0.28
C LEU A 240 -17.91 -5.11 0.64
N GLU A 241 -18.10 -6.11 1.49
CA GLU A 241 -19.19 -6.17 2.47
C GLU A 241 -18.98 -5.21 3.64
N ASN A 242 -17.73 -4.80 3.89
CA ASN A 242 -17.43 -3.79 4.88
C ASN A 242 -17.83 -2.40 4.32
N PRO A 243 -18.84 -1.72 4.88
CA PRO A 243 -19.31 -0.43 4.37
C PRO A 243 -18.26 0.69 4.47
N HIS A 244 -17.23 0.49 5.31
CA HIS A 244 -16.09 1.41 5.41
C HIS A 244 -14.98 1.10 4.39
N ASN A 245 -15.14 0.05 3.57
CA ASN A 245 -14.16 -0.36 2.59
C ASN A 245 -14.76 -0.36 1.18
N ALA A 246 -14.55 0.71 0.44
CA ALA A 246 -15.01 0.81 -0.95
C ALA A 246 -14.18 -0.05 -1.93
N ILE A 247 -13.06 -0.65 -1.47
CA ILE A 247 -12.02 -1.17 -2.35
C ILE A 247 -11.54 -2.54 -1.88
N ARG A 248 -11.60 -3.56 -2.73
CA ARG A 248 -11.14 -4.91 -2.38
C ARG A 248 -9.64 -5.09 -2.60
N PHE A 249 -8.91 -5.34 -1.53
CA PHE A 249 -7.48 -5.65 -1.55
C PHE A 249 -7.21 -7.13 -1.83
N GLU A 250 -6.16 -7.37 -2.59
CA GLU A 250 -5.50 -8.66 -2.75
C GLU A 250 -4.31 -8.79 -1.81
N PHE A 251 -3.82 -10.02 -1.67
CA PHE A 251 -2.70 -10.37 -0.79
C PHE A 251 -1.66 -11.07 -1.63
N GLU A 252 -0.39 -10.78 -1.39
CA GLU A 252 0.68 -11.52 -2.06
C GLU A 252 0.64 -13.02 -1.72
N PRO A 253 1.15 -13.91 -2.59
CA PRO A 253 0.97 -15.36 -2.45
C PRO A 253 1.46 -15.96 -1.13
N SER A 254 2.49 -15.37 -0.51
CA SER A 254 3.13 -15.87 0.72
C SER A 254 2.82 -15.00 1.95
N PHE A 255 1.62 -14.41 2.00
CA PHE A 255 1.24 -13.50 3.09
C PHE A 255 0.94 -14.25 4.39
N GLU A 256 1.76 -14.00 5.41
CA GLU A 256 1.70 -14.69 6.70
C GLU A 256 0.48 -14.33 7.56
N THR A 257 -0.02 -15.32 8.31
CA THR A 257 -1.22 -15.15 9.15
C THR A 257 -0.97 -14.19 10.31
N HIS A 258 0.13 -14.40 11.02
CA HIS A 258 0.58 -13.56 12.12
C HIS A 258 1.76 -12.70 11.65
N ASP A 259 2.01 -11.61 12.36
CA ASP A 259 3.21 -10.81 12.12
C ASP A 259 4.45 -11.50 12.71
N ILE A 260 5.07 -12.36 11.90
CA ILE A 260 6.28 -13.08 12.31
C ILE A 260 7.55 -12.23 12.22
N LEU A 261 7.48 -11.08 11.53
CA LEU A 261 8.61 -10.21 11.24
C LEU A 261 8.85 -9.21 12.37
N TRP A 262 7.80 -8.66 12.98
CA TRP A 262 7.94 -7.73 14.10
C TRP A 262 8.48 -8.44 15.34
N LYS A 263 9.50 -7.84 15.97
CA LYS A 263 10.08 -8.28 17.24
C LYS A 263 10.11 -7.08 18.21
N PRO A 264 9.76 -7.26 19.49
CA PRO A 264 9.71 -6.16 20.46
C PRO A 264 11.09 -5.59 20.83
N ASP A 265 12.15 -6.34 20.57
CA ASP A 265 13.53 -6.09 21.02
C ASP A 265 14.52 -5.89 19.88
N GLN A 266 14.05 -5.89 18.62
CA GLN A 266 14.90 -5.71 17.44
C GLN A 266 14.30 -4.65 16.52
N ARG A 267 15.13 -3.72 16.05
CA ARG A 267 14.76 -2.72 15.05
C ARG A 267 15.47 -3.03 13.74
N GLU A 268 14.72 -3.01 12.65
CA GLU A 268 15.26 -3.11 11.30
C GLU A 268 16.30 -2.00 11.06
N SER A 269 17.44 -2.36 10.47
CA SER A 269 18.44 -1.39 10.06
C SER A 269 17.97 -0.63 8.80
N GLU A 270 18.44 0.60 8.62
CA GLU A 270 18.19 1.36 7.40
C GLU A 270 18.56 0.59 6.13
N GLN A 271 19.73 -0.07 6.13
CA GLN A 271 20.20 -0.89 5.01
C GLN A 271 19.22 -2.04 4.71
N SER A 272 18.69 -2.70 5.74
CA SER A 272 17.69 -3.76 5.56
C SER A 272 16.38 -3.23 4.97
N GLN A 273 15.94 -2.04 5.38
CA GLN A 273 14.73 -1.41 4.82
C GLN A 273 14.95 -1.01 3.35
N ILE A 274 16.15 -0.53 2.98
CA ILE A 274 16.55 -0.27 1.57
C ILE A 274 16.52 -1.56 0.75
N GLU A 275 17.11 -2.65 1.25
CA GLU A 275 17.11 -3.95 0.56
C GLU A 275 15.70 -4.52 0.37
N ARG A 276 14.83 -4.33 1.36
CA ARG A 276 13.44 -4.77 1.30
C ARG A 276 12.62 -3.92 0.33
N THR A 277 12.86 -2.61 0.29
CA THR A 277 12.29 -1.70 -0.72
C THR A 277 12.78 -2.06 -2.11
N ARG A 278 14.07 -2.38 -2.29
CA ARG A 278 14.66 -2.87 -3.55
C ARG A 278 13.93 -4.08 -4.09
N LYS A 279 13.59 -5.07 -3.24
CA LYS A 279 12.83 -6.25 -3.68
C LYS A 279 11.49 -5.90 -4.32
N VAL A 280 10.79 -4.88 -3.79
CA VAL A 280 9.52 -4.38 -4.38
C VAL A 280 9.76 -3.78 -5.76
N VAL A 281 10.77 -2.91 -5.88
CA VAL A 281 11.06 -2.24 -7.15
C VAL A 281 11.56 -3.23 -8.21
N ASP A 282 12.43 -4.18 -7.82
CA ASP A 282 12.87 -5.27 -8.70
C ASP A 282 11.70 -6.16 -9.16
N GLU A 283 10.75 -6.48 -8.27
CA GLU A 283 9.54 -7.22 -8.63
C GLU A 283 8.72 -6.48 -9.69
N LEU A 284 8.52 -5.17 -9.54
CA LEU A 284 7.80 -4.36 -10.52
C LEU A 284 8.48 -4.33 -11.89
N PHE A 285 9.79 -4.18 -11.96
CA PHE A 285 10.51 -4.16 -13.24
C PHE A 285 10.60 -5.56 -13.88
N ARG A 286 10.66 -6.61 -13.08
CA ARG A 286 10.81 -7.99 -13.56
C ARG A 286 9.49 -8.64 -13.96
N GLU A 287 8.49 -8.57 -13.10
CA GLU A 287 7.24 -9.35 -13.23
C GLU A 287 6.12 -8.55 -13.89
N TYR A 288 6.27 -7.23 -13.90
CA TYR A 288 5.32 -6.27 -14.42
C TYR A 288 5.95 -5.35 -15.46
N SER A 289 6.80 -5.89 -16.34
CA SER A 289 7.59 -5.12 -17.31
C SER A 289 6.76 -4.27 -18.27
N ASP A 290 5.50 -4.68 -18.52
CA ASP A 290 4.63 -4.07 -19.53
C ASP A 290 3.80 -2.92 -18.95
N GLN A 291 3.75 -2.78 -17.62
CA GLN A 291 3.06 -1.70 -16.93
C GLN A 291 4.02 -0.55 -16.64
N THR A 292 3.59 0.68 -16.87
CA THR A 292 4.42 1.88 -16.75
C THR A 292 4.08 2.70 -15.49
N PHE A 293 2.81 2.79 -15.13
CA PHE A 293 2.34 3.66 -14.05
C PHE A 293 2.02 2.86 -12.79
N VAL A 294 2.71 3.15 -11.68
CA VAL A 294 2.64 2.39 -10.43
C VAL A 294 2.30 3.33 -9.28
N SER A 295 1.41 2.93 -8.38
CA SER A 295 1.18 3.61 -7.10
C SER A 295 1.66 2.73 -5.95
N LEU A 296 2.46 3.30 -5.06
CA LEU A 296 2.93 2.67 -3.84
C LEU A 296 2.48 3.49 -2.63
N VAL A 297 1.60 2.92 -1.81
CA VAL A 297 1.10 3.56 -0.58
C VAL A 297 1.79 2.95 0.63
N GLY A 298 2.51 3.76 1.40
CA GLY A 298 3.38 3.29 2.48
C GLY A 298 3.70 4.37 3.50
N HIS A 299 4.97 4.44 3.89
CA HIS A 299 5.42 5.19 5.06
C HIS A 299 6.65 6.05 4.76
N GLY A 300 7.00 6.92 5.70
CA GLY A 300 8.12 7.85 5.54
C GLY A 300 9.45 7.12 5.36
N GLY A 301 9.73 6.09 6.17
CA GLY A 301 10.98 5.33 6.06
C GLY A 301 11.07 4.52 4.76
N THR A 302 9.94 3.94 4.29
CA THR A 302 9.89 3.22 3.01
C THR A 302 10.14 4.17 1.82
N ILE A 303 9.54 5.37 1.83
CA ILE A 303 9.75 6.36 0.77
C ILE A 303 11.18 6.91 0.82
N SER A 304 11.74 7.18 2.00
CA SER A 304 13.15 7.55 2.16
C SER A 304 14.08 6.47 1.62
N SER A 305 13.79 5.21 1.91
CA SER A 305 14.53 4.05 1.38
C SER A 305 14.41 3.95 -0.15
N PHE A 306 13.24 4.26 -0.71
CA PHE A 306 13.03 4.33 -2.15
C PHE A 306 13.88 5.44 -2.78
N PHE A 307 13.90 6.64 -2.20
CA PHE A 307 14.71 7.75 -2.72
C PHE A 307 16.20 7.42 -2.73
N LYS A 308 16.73 6.84 -1.64
CA LYS A 308 18.12 6.36 -1.58
C LYS A 308 18.41 5.28 -2.62
N LEU A 309 17.47 4.37 -2.85
CA LEU A 309 17.61 3.29 -3.82
C LEU A 309 17.78 3.79 -5.25
N VAL A 310 17.09 4.88 -5.60
CA VAL A 310 17.08 5.44 -6.97
C VAL A 310 17.98 6.66 -7.13
N ASP A 311 18.78 7.00 -6.11
CA ASP A 311 19.62 8.21 -6.09
C ASP A 311 18.80 9.50 -6.32
N HIS A 312 17.60 9.55 -5.75
CA HIS A 312 16.79 10.78 -5.68
C HIS A 312 17.33 11.66 -4.56
N LYS A 313 17.23 12.99 -4.72
CA LYS A 313 17.64 13.96 -3.69
C LYS A 313 16.98 13.67 -2.33
N ASP A 314 17.64 14.08 -1.26
CA ASP A 314 17.06 14.00 0.08
C ASP A 314 15.77 14.81 0.15
N CYS A 315 14.66 14.11 0.33
CA CYS A 315 13.32 14.67 0.37
C CYS A 315 12.50 13.92 1.43
N GLU A 316 11.95 14.66 2.37
CA GLU A 316 11.03 14.15 3.37
C GLU A 316 9.59 14.25 2.85
N ALA A 317 8.93 13.10 2.78
CA ALA A 317 7.52 13.00 2.48
C ALA A 317 6.70 13.31 3.76
N PRO A 318 5.96 14.43 3.87
CA PRO A 318 5.11 14.67 5.03
C PRO A 318 3.90 13.72 5.05
N THR A 319 3.23 13.59 6.21
CA THR A 319 2.04 12.72 6.32
C THR A 319 0.98 13.13 5.30
N GLY A 320 0.43 12.13 4.59
CA GLY A 320 -0.59 12.33 3.56
C GLY A 320 -0.06 12.83 2.23
N SER A 321 1.27 12.81 2.01
CA SER A 321 1.83 13.31 0.77
C SER A 321 1.73 12.33 -0.38
N LEU A 322 1.65 12.83 -1.61
CA LEU A 322 1.84 12.05 -2.85
C LEU A 322 2.95 12.69 -3.69
N ILE A 323 4.02 11.94 -3.92
CA ILE A 323 5.21 12.37 -4.65
C ILE A 323 5.38 11.47 -5.87
N PRO A 324 5.13 11.98 -7.08
CA PRO A 324 5.44 11.25 -8.30
C PRO A 324 6.94 11.30 -8.60
N VAL A 325 7.49 10.21 -9.14
CA VAL A 325 8.88 10.11 -9.60
C VAL A 325 8.96 9.23 -10.84
N ILE A 326 9.97 9.44 -11.69
CA ILE A 326 10.25 8.54 -12.82
C ILE A 326 11.55 7.81 -12.53
N VAL A 327 11.51 6.49 -12.60
CA VAL A 327 12.67 5.64 -12.35
C VAL A 327 13.06 4.95 -13.62
N LYS A 328 14.34 5.08 -13.96
CA LYS A 328 15.04 4.28 -14.95
C LYS A 328 15.64 3.06 -14.27
N ALA A 329 15.45 1.89 -14.85
CA ALA A 329 16.06 0.64 -14.41
C ALA A 329 16.89 0.06 -15.54
N LYS A 330 18.09 -0.40 -15.23
CA LYS A 330 18.96 -1.15 -16.15
C LYS A 330 19.18 -2.54 -15.59
N ALA A 331 18.78 -3.57 -16.33
CA ALA A 331 19.07 -4.96 -15.97
C ALA A 331 20.58 -5.20 -15.95
N THR A 332 21.09 -5.81 -14.87
CA THR A 332 22.52 -6.09 -14.65
C THR A 332 22.87 -7.55 -14.78
#